data_AF-A0A4Y2BU61-F1
#
_entry.id   AF-A0A4Y2BU61-F1
#
_cell.length_a   1.000
_cell.length_b   1.000
_cell.length_c   1.000
_cell.angle_alpha   90.00
_cell.angle_beta   90.00
_cell.angle_gamma   90.00
#
_symmetry.space_group_name_H-M   'P 1'
#
loop_
_entity.id
_entity.type
_entity.pdbx_description
1 polymer ?
#
loop_
_entity_poly.entity_id
_entity_poly.type
_entity_poly.pdbx_seq_one_letter_code
_entity_poly.pdbx_strand_id
1 'polypeptide(L)' 'MCGGSLEIIPCSHVGHIFRKRSPYKWKTGVNVLRKNSVRLAEVWLDEYKKYYYDRIGNDL' A
#
# COMPACT_ATOMS: atom_id res chain seq x y z
N MET A 1 8.30 0.16 -12.66
CA MET A 1 9.74 -0.18 -12.77
C MET A 1 9.84 -1.62 -13.25
N CYS A 2 10.89 -2.01 -13.97
CA CYS A 2 11.13 -3.37 -14.51
C CYS A 2 10.45 -3.76 -15.84
N GLY A 3 9.91 -2.80 -16.62
CA GLY A 3 9.52 -3.04 -18.02
C GLY A 3 8.10 -3.58 -18.29
N GLY A 4 7.28 -3.82 -17.27
CA GLY A 4 5.86 -4.16 -17.43
C GLY A 4 4.91 -2.95 -17.48
N SER A 5 3.66 -3.17 -17.90
CA SER A 5 2.56 -2.20 -17.91
C SER A 5 1.40 -2.63 -16.99
N LEU A 6 0.51 -1.69 -16.66
CA LEU A 6 -0.72 -1.92 -15.90
C LEU A 6 -1.89 -1.36 -16.71
N GLU A 7 -2.93 -2.18 -16.94
CA GLU A 7 -4.08 -1.82 -17.78
C GLU A 7 -5.41 -2.17 -17.10
N ILE A 8 -6.43 -1.36 -17.34
CA ILE A 8 -7.82 -1.64 -16.95
C ILE A 8 -8.57 -2.02 -18.22
N ILE A 9 -9.07 -3.26 -18.29
CA ILE A 9 -9.74 -3.78 -19.49
C ILE A 9 -11.26 -3.60 -19.37
N PRO A 10 -11.89 -2.67 -20.10
CA PRO A 10 -13.30 -2.32 -19.89
C PRO A 10 -14.28 -3.43 -20.28
N CYS A 11 -13.87 -4.40 -21.11
CA CYS A 11 -14.72 -5.54 -21.48
C CYS A 11 -14.70 -6.68 -20.46
N SER A 12 -13.76 -6.68 -19.52
CA SER A 12 -13.61 -7.72 -18.50
C SER A 12 -14.24 -7.27 -17.18
N HIS A 13 -15.34 -7.92 -16.79
CA HIS A 13 -16.13 -7.50 -15.64
C HIS A 13 -16.06 -8.53 -14.51
N VAL A 14 -15.66 -8.08 -13.31
CA VAL A 14 -15.71 -8.86 -12.07
C VAL A 14 -16.27 -7.96 -10.97
N GLY A 15 -17.37 -8.40 -10.34
CA GLY A 15 -17.96 -7.68 -9.21
C GLY A 15 -17.15 -7.84 -7.93
N HIS A 16 -16.93 -6.74 -7.19
CA HIS A 16 -16.28 -6.75 -5.88
C HIS A 16 -17.18 -6.07 -4.84
N ILE A 17 -17.44 -6.74 -3.71
CA ILE A 17 -18.16 -6.16 -2.57
C ILE A 17 -17.19 -5.31 -1.74
N PHE A 18 -17.18 -4.00 -1.97
CA PHE A 18 -16.39 -3.07 -1.19
C PHE A 18 -16.90 -2.97 0.25
N ARG A 19 -16.05 -3.30 1.22
CA ARG A 19 -16.36 -3.22 2.65
C ARG A 19 -15.78 -1.95 3.25
N LYS A 20 -16.51 -1.33 4.19
CA LYS A 20 -16.02 -0.14 4.92
C LYS A 20 -14.95 -0.45 5.96
N ARG A 21 -14.92 -1.68 6.50
CA ARG A 21 -13.98 -2.11 7.56
C ARG A 21 -13.58 -3.57 7.35
N SER A 22 -12.36 -3.92 7.76
CA SER A 22 -11.89 -5.31 7.78
C SER A 22 -12.73 -6.13 8.78
N PRO A 23 -13.25 -7.31 8.38
CA PRO A 23 -13.92 -8.22 9.31
C PRO A 23 -12.94 -8.99 10.21
N TYR A 24 -11.65 -8.99 9.86
CA TYR A 24 -10.62 -9.74 10.56
C TYR A 24 -9.93 -8.90 11.63
N LYS A 25 -9.62 -9.55 12.76
CA LYS A 25 -8.81 -8.95 13.83
C LYS A 25 -7.34 -8.93 13.43
N TRP A 26 -6.68 -7.80 13.65
CA TRP A 26 -5.24 -7.69 13.51
C TRP A 26 -4.54 -8.10 14.81
N LYS A 27 -3.29 -8.57 14.70
CA LYS A 27 -2.44 -8.78 15.87
C LYS A 27 -2.21 -7.44 16.55
N THR A 28 -2.44 -7.38 17.85
CA THR A 28 -2.22 -6.17 18.66
C THR A 28 -0.74 -5.81 18.70
N GLY A 29 -0.43 -4.51 18.77
CA GLY A 29 0.94 -3.99 18.89
C GLY A 29 1.70 -3.81 17.57
N VAL A 30 1.15 -4.24 16.42
CA VAL A 30 1.81 -4.04 15.12
C VAL A 30 0.86 -3.38 14.13
N ASN A 31 1.22 -2.18 13.66
CA ASN A 31 0.56 -1.58 12.50
C ASN A 31 1.10 -2.22 11.21
N VAL A 32 0.48 -3.34 10.82
CA VAL A 32 0.90 -4.13 9.66
C VAL A 32 0.85 -3.33 8.35
N LEU A 33 -0.15 -2.46 8.20
CA LEU A 33 -0.30 -1.62 7.00
C LEU A 33 0.85 -0.63 6.86
N ARG A 34 1.22 0.04 7.97
CA ARG A 34 2.37 0.95 8.00
C ARG A 34 3.66 0.21 7.66
N LYS A 35 3.92 -0.93 8.30
CA LYS A 35 5.13 -1.74 8.06
C LYS A 35 5.26 -2.16 6.60
N ASN A 36 4.17 -2.62 5.98
CA ASN A 36 4.18 -3.04 4.57
C ASN A 36 4.43 -1.85 3.63
N SER A 37 3.85 -0.70 3.93
CA SER A 37 4.02 0.52 3.14
C SER A 37 5.45 1.08 3.22
N VAL A 38 6.07 1.04 4.42
CA VAL A 38 7.49 1.38 4.61
C VAL A 38 8.40 0.47 3.77
N ARG A 39 8.16 -0.84 3.75
CA ARG A 39 8.92 -1.78 2.91
C ARG A 39 8.82 -1.45 1.42
N LEU A 40 7.64 -1.05 0.94
CA LEU A 40 7.46 -0.60 -0.43
C LEU A 40 8.26 0.68 -0.69
N ALA A 41 8.18 1.66 0.21
CA ALA A 41 8.86 2.94 0.07
C ALA A 41 10.39 2.78 -0.01
N GLU A 42 10.96 1.95 0.87
CA GLU A 42 12.40 1.68 0.90
C GLU A 42 12.93 0.98 -0.36
N VAL A 43 12.08 0.20 -1.05
CA VAL A 43 12.49 -0.57 -2.22
C VAL A 43 12.23 0.16 -3.54
N TRP A 44 11.14 0.94 -3.62
CA TRP A 44 10.62 1.41 -4.92
C TRP A 44 10.52 2.93 -5.07
N LEU A 45 10.64 3.71 -3.99
CA LEU A 45 10.41 5.16 -4.05
C LEU A 45 11.68 6.00 -4.06
N ASP A 46 12.87 5.39 -3.94
CA ASP A 46 14.16 6.10 -3.92
C ASP A 46 14.10 7.37 -3.03
N GLU A 47 14.57 8.51 -3.51
CA GLU A 47 14.53 9.81 -2.81
C GLU A 47 13.11 10.36 -2.56
N TYR A 48 12.09 9.83 -3.24
CA TYR A 48 10.69 10.23 -3.02
C TYR A 48 10.11 9.66 -1.73
N LYS A 49 10.75 8.64 -1.12
CA LYS A 49 10.32 8.08 0.17
C LYS A 49 10.28 9.13 1.28
N LYS A 50 11.08 10.21 1.18
CA LYS A 50 11.05 11.35 2.12
C LYS A 50 9.65 11.97 2.26
N TYR A 51 8.93 12.11 1.15
CA TYR A 51 7.57 12.67 1.18
C TYR A 51 6.58 11.73 1.84
N TYR A 52 6.77 10.42 1.72
CA TYR A 52 5.98 9.46 2.46
C TYR A 52 6.28 9.55 3.97
N TYR A 53 7.54 9.65 4.35
CA TYR A 53 7.96 9.78 5.75
C TYR A 53 7.47 11.07 6.42
N ASP A 54 7.55 12.21 5.72
CA ASP A 54 7.02 13.50 6.19
C ASP A 54 5.52 13.42 6.51
N ARG A 55 4.76 12.61 5.76
CA ARG A 55 3.30 12.45 5.96
C ARG A 55 2.94 11.52 7.10
N ILE A 56 3.82 10.58 7.45
CA ILE A 56 3.61 9.65 8.57
C ILE A 56 4.35 10.09 9.85
N GLY A 57 4.99 11.26 9.82
CA GLY A 57 5.66 11.88 10.97
C GLY A 57 7.07 11.37 11.25
N ASN A 58 7.77 10.79 10.27
CA ASN A 58 9.10 10.20 10.42
C ASN A 58 9.24 9.11 11.51
N ASP A 59 8.14 8.67 12.13
CA ASP A 59 8.14 7.52 13.03
C ASP A 59 8.39 6.23 12.20
N LEU A 60 9.57 5.65 12.34
CA LEU A 60 9.96 4.39 11.70
C LEU A 60 9.51 3.17 12.52
#